data_AF-A0A914S171-F1
#
_entry.id   AF-A0A914S171-F1
#
_cell.length_a   1.000
_cell.length_b   1.000
_cell.length_c   1.000
_cell.angle_alpha   90.00
_cell.angle_beta   90.00
_cell.angle_gamma   90.00
#
_symmetry.space_group_name_H-M   'P 1'
#
loop_
_entity.id
_entity.type
_entity.pdbx_description
1 polymer ?
#
loop_
_entity_poly.entity_id
_entity_poly.type
_entity_poly.pdbx_seq_one_letter_code
_entity_poly.pdbx_strand_id
1 'polypeptide(L)' 'MRSINNVPVVCIQLLHASDEEAVRIFVEFTNVAQAIKAFVDLNGRYFGGRSIRASFYDLERYNANELDK' A
#
# COMPACT_ATOMS: atom_id res chain seq x y z
N MET A 1 -14.44 -20.95 -10.47
CA MET A 1 -14.30 -20.87 -8.99
C MET A 1 -12.90 -20.34 -8.70
N ARG A 2 -12.68 -19.02 -8.78
CA ARG A 2 -11.40 -18.40 -8.42
C ARG A 2 -11.40 -18.22 -6.90
N SER A 3 -10.53 -18.95 -6.21
CA SER A 3 -10.39 -18.85 -4.75
C SER A 3 -10.10 -17.41 -4.34
N ILE A 4 -10.93 -16.91 -3.45
CA ILE A 4 -10.93 -15.56 -2.86
C ILE A 4 -9.83 -15.40 -1.79
N ASN A 5 -8.72 -16.12 -1.92
CA ASN A 5 -7.55 -15.94 -1.05
C ASN A 5 -6.67 -14.81 -1.60
N ASN A 6 -7.28 -13.69 -1.95
CA ASN A 6 -6.57 -12.51 -2.42
C ASN A 6 -6.07 -11.77 -1.18
N VAL A 7 -4.86 -12.13 -0.75
CA VAL A 7 -4.18 -11.49 0.36
C VAL A 7 -3.91 -10.02 -0.02
N PRO A 8 -4.44 -9.04 0.72
CA PRO A 8 -4.33 -7.65 0.31
C PRO A 8 -2.93 -7.10 0.52
N VAL A 9 -2.41 -6.44 -0.51
CA VAL A 9 -1.21 -5.59 -0.44
C VAL A 9 -1.64 -4.16 -0.14
N VAL A 10 -0.96 -3.49 0.78
CA VAL A 10 -1.14 -2.04 1.00
C VAL A 10 0.09 -1.31 0.48
N CYS A 11 -0.11 -0.35 -0.39
CA CYS A 11 0.91 0.60 -0.84
C CYS A 11 0.82 1.87 0.01
N ILE A 12 1.95 2.31 0.54
CA ILE A 12 2.11 3.53 1.34
C ILE A 12 3.02 4.49 0.58
N GLN A 13 2.59 5.74 0.47
CA GLN A 13 3.28 6.78 -0.31
C GLN A 13 3.30 8.09 0.48
N LEU A 14 4.39 8.85 0.37
CA LEU A 14 4.45 10.23 0.87
C LEU A 14 3.74 11.16 -0.12
N LEU A 15 2.85 11.99 0.40
CA LEU A 15 2.25 13.07 -0.39
C LEU A 15 3.23 14.23 -0.53
N HIS A 16 3.18 14.90 -1.68
CA HIS A 16 3.99 16.08 -2.00
C HIS A 16 5.52 15.82 -1.98
N ALA A 17 5.97 14.58 -2.11
CA ALA A 17 7.37 14.26 -2.36
C ALA A 17 7.74 14.62 -3.82
N SER A 18 8.97 15.09 -4.05
CA SER A 18 9.52 15.16 -5.41
C SER A 18 9.77 13.74 -5.94
N ASP A 19 9.99 13.59 -7.24
CA ASP A 19 10.25 12.29 -7.85
C ASP A 19 11.49 11.61 -7.24
N GLU A 20 12.51 12.39 -6.88
CA GLU A 20 13.72 11.89 -6.21
C GLU A 20 13.47 11.38 -4.78
N GLU A 21 12.43 11.90 -4.12
CA GLU A 21 12.03 11.54 -2.76
C GLU A 21 10.80 10.60 -2.73
N ALA A 22 10.22 10.30 -3.89
CA ALA A 22 8.99 9.54 -4.02
C ALA A 22 9.24 8.05 -3.73
N VAL A 23 8.96 7.63 -2.49
CA VAL A 23 9.05 6.23 -2.08
C VAL A 23 7.66 5.59 -2.04
N ARG A 24 7.55 4.39 -2.59
CA ARG A 24 6.36 3.52 -2.49
C ARG A 24 6.74 2.29 -1.68
N ILE A 25 6.08 2.08 -0.55
CA ILE A 25 6.30 0.91 0.31
C ILE A 25 5.11 -0.02 0.13
N PHE A 26 5.37 -1.25 -0.32
CA PHE A 26 4.36 -2.28 -0.47
C PHE A 26 4.47 -3.28 0.68
N VAL A 27 3.34 -3.55 1.33
CA VAL A 27 3.25 -4.51 2.43
C VAL A 27 2.19 -5.54 2.08
N GLU A 28 2.61 -6.76 1.83
CA GLU A 28 1.72 -7.92 1.69
C GLU A 28 1.36 -8.43 3.10
N PHE A 29 0.07 -8.60 3.37
CA PHE A 29 -0.42 -9.11 4.65
C PHE A 29 -0.60 -10.62 4.62
N THR A 30 -1.19 -11.23 5.65
CA THR A 30 -1.59 -12.66 5.58
C THR A 30 -3.10 -12.82 5.48
N ASN A 31 -3.84 -11.76 5.81
CA ASN A 31 -5.29 -11.74 5.78
C ASN A 31 -5.80 -10.30 5.63
N VAL A 32 -7.08 -10.21 5.24
CA VAL A 32 -7.73 -8.94 4.93
C VAL A 32 -7.84 -8.02 6.15
N ALA A 33 -8.10 -8.57 7.34
CA ALA A 33 -8.28 -7.76 8.55
C ALA A 33 -7.00 -6.99 8.93
N GLN A 34 -5.83 -7.60 8.77
CA GLN A 34 -4.55 -6.92 9.01
C GLN A 34 -4.32 -5.76 8.05
N ALA A 35 -4.59 -5.95 6.74
CA ALA A 35 -4.43 -4.88 5.76
C ALA A 35 -5.41 -3.73 5.98
N ILE A 36 -6.67 -4.02 6.33
CA ILE A 36 -7.66 -3.00 6.69
C ILE A 36 -7.17 -2.20 7.89
N LYS A 37 -6.68 -2.87 8.94
CA LYS A 37 -6.15 -2.20 10.12
C LYS A 37 -4.99 -1.28 9.75
N ALA A 38 -4.02 -1.77 8.97
CA ALA A 38 -2.89 -0.96 8.50
C ALA A 38 -3.35 0.24 7.66
N PHE A 39 -4.29 0.05 6.74
CA PHE A 39 -4.86 1.13 5.95
C PHE A 39 -5.51 2.21 6.83
N VAL A 40 -6.36 1.82 7.79
CA VAL A 40 -7.04 2.76 8.70
C VAL A 40 -6.03 3.49 9.59
N ASP A 41 -5.03 2.78 10.11
CA ASP A 41 -4.03 3.35 11.01
C ASP A 41 -3.12 4.35 10.29
N LEU A 42 -2.81 4.12 9.01
CA LEU A 42 -1.80 4.87 8.26
C LEU A 42 -2.39 5.92 7.32
N ASN A 43 -3.49 5.66 6.63
CA ASN A 43 -4.00 6.57 5.60
C ASN A 43 -4.31 7.95 6.19
N GLY A 44 -3.70 9.01 5.64
CA GLY A 44 -3.89 10.38 6.11
C GLY A 44 -3.12 10.74 7.39
N ARG A 45 -2.26 9.84 7.91
CA ARG A 45 -1.33 10.19 9.00
C ARG A 45 -0.13 10.98 8.48
N TYR A 46 0.76 11.37 9.40
CA TYR A 46 1.97 12.12 9.10
C TYR A 46 3.22 11.28 9.36
N PHE A 47 4.21 11.41 8.48
CA PHE A 47 5.55 10.84 8.63
C PHE A 47 6.57 11.90 8.19
N GLY A 48 7.51 12.26 9.08
CA GLY A 48 8.53 13.28 8.77
C GLY A 48 7.96 14.65 8.39
N GLY A 49 6.80 15.04 8.95
CA GLY A 49 6.11 16.30 8.62
C GLY A 49 5.30 16.28 7.32
N ARG A 50 5.27 15.17 6.59
CA ARG A 50 4.47 15.00 5.38
C ARG A 50 3.29 14.06 5.64
N SER A 51 2.17 14.31 4.97
CA SER A 51 1.05 13.38 5.01
C SER A 51 1.38 12.12 4.20
N ILE A 52 0.94 10.96 4.66
CA ILE A 52 1.03 9.70 3.93
C ILE A 52 -0.33 9.32 3.35
N ARG A 53 -0.30 8.69 2.19
CA ARG A 53 -1.44 8.01 1.57
C ARG A 53 -1.20 6.51 1.66
N ALA A 54 -2.16 5.78 2.20
CA ALA A 54 -2.21 4.34 2.07
C ALA A 54 -3.31 3.97 1.06
N SER A 55 -3.11 2.89 0.31
CA SER A 55 -4.10 2.36 -0.63
C SER A 55 -3.92 0.87 -0.82
N PHE A 56 -5.02 0.14 -1.02
CA PHE A 56 -4.95 -1.25 -1.44
C PHE A 56 -4.34 -1.35 -2.83
N TYR A 57 -3.55 -2.39 -3.04
CA TYR A 57 -2.83 -2.67 -4.26
C TYR A 57 -3.15 -4.08 -4.75
N ASP A 58 -3.20 -4.25 -6.06
CA ASP A 58 -3.56 -5.52 -6.69
C ASP A 58 -2.44 -6.55 -6.53
N LEU A 59 -2.77 -7.72 -5.97
CA LEU A 59 -1.80 -8.77 -5.67
C LEU A 59 -1.19 -9.37 -6.93
N GLU A 60 -1.96 -9.56 -8.01
CA GLU A 60 -1.44 -10.12 -9.25
C GLU A 60 -0.40 -9.16 -9.86
N ARG A 61 -0.69 -7.86 -9.86
CA ARG A 61 0.26 -6.82 -10.31
C ARG A 61 1.49 -6.72 -9.42
N TYR A 62 1.34 -6.85 -8.11
CA TYR A 62 2.46 -6.86 -7.17
C TYR A 62 3.38 -8.05 -7.45
N ASN A 63 2.81 -9.24 -7.60
CA ASN A 63 3.55 -10.47 -7.92
C ASN A 63 4.21 -10.42 -9.31
N ALA A 64 3.62 -9.69 -10.25
CA ALA A 64 4.19 -9.42 -11.56
C ALA A 64 5.23 -8.27 -11.56
N ASN A 65 5.55 -7.69 -10.40
CA ASN A 65 6.47 -6.57 -10.23
C ASN A 65 6.06 -5.30 -11.02
N GLU A 66 4.75 -5.08 -11.22
CA GLU A 66 4.21 -3.94 -11.98
C GLU A 66 3.99 -2.68 -11.12
N LEU A 67 5.01 -2.21 -10.40
CA LEU A 67 4.87 -1.24 -9.30
C LEU A 67 4.59 0.22 -9.71
N ASP A 68 4.65 0.53 -11.01
CA ASP A 68 4.58 1.87 -11.59
C ASP A 68 3.17 2.22 -12.09
N LYS A 69 2.25 2.53 -11.18
CA LYS A 69 1.06 3.38 -11.46
C LYS A 69 0.82 4.30 -10.28
#